data_AF-A0A520G2L7-F1
#
_entry.id   AF-A0A520G2L7-F1
#
_cell.length_a   1.000
_cell.length_b   1.000
_cell.length_c   1.000
_cell.angle_alpha   90.00
_cell.angle_beta   90.00
_cell.angle_gamma   90.00
#
_symmetry.space_group_name_H-M   'P 1'
#
loop_
_entity.id
_entity.type
_entity.pdbx_description
1 polymer ?
#
loop_
_entity_poly.entity_id
_entity_poly.type
_entity_poly.pdbx_seq_one_letter_code
_entity_poly.pdbx_strand_id
1 'polypeptide(L)'
;MNLSTWSGWRAPARINFHGILVSVVVAVAAISLAEHYHVSAMLFALLLGMAMNFLSTEGRSAPGIRFSASTLLRIGVALLGVRITLGQITALGAMPIAMVVVSVALTIGFGILLARMLGYRTRFGVLTGGAVGICGASAAMAIAAVIPAQPEDSVKERATIFTVIGVSTLSTAAMVLYPTLSYRKHHVGGPGGGPKPPLLPWFVVAFALLVAVNSAGLIPAVVQQALQTLSTWLLVISMAAIGMKSHLKDFATVGFKPIVLMVSETAFLAILVAAFLFLAR
;
A
#
# COMPACT_ATOMS: atom_id res chain seq x y z
N MET A 1 -20.82 10.08 15.91
CA MET A 1 -19.87 10.87 15.10
C MET A 1 -18.68 11.18 16.01
N ASN A 2 -17.72 10.28 16.10
CA ASN A 2 -16.67 10.32 17.13
C ASN A 2 -15.38 10.90 16.51
N LEU A 3 -14.97 12.07 17.01
CA LEU A 3 -13.89 12.91 16.51
C LEU A 3 -12.47 12.37 16.83
N SER A 4 -12.35 11.09 17.22
CA SER A 4 -11.10 10.50 17.72
C SER A 4 -10.17 9.93 16.63
N THR A 5 -10.60 9.82 15.38
CA THR A 5 -9.73 9.39 14.25
C THR A 5 -8.89 10.54 13.67
N TRP A 6 -9.11 11.77 14.13
CA TRP A 6 -8.40 12.98 13.69
C TRP A 6 -7.18 13.35 14.56
N SER A 7 -6.86 12.58 15.61
CA SER A 7 -5.76 12.91 16.53
C SER A 7 -4.35 12.77 15.92
N GLY A 8 -4.21 12.13 14.75
CA GLY A 8 -2.96 12.13 13.99
C GLY A 8 -2.64 13.44 13.26
N TRP A 9 -3.62 14.34 13.12
CA TRP A 9 -3.47 15.62 12.39
C TRP A 9 -2.98 16.77 13.27
N ARG A 10 -2.90 16.56 14.59
CA ARG A 10 -2.54 17.59 15.58
C ARG A 10 -1.18 17.36 16.26
N ALA A 11 -0.26 16.64 15.63
CA ALA A 11 1.15 16.85 15.97
C ALA A 11 1.57 18.23 15.44
N PRO A 12 2.24 19.09 16.23
CA PRO A 12 2.62 20.43 15.79
C PRO A 12 3.32 20.36 14.43
N ALA A 13 2.91 21.20 13.47
CA ALA A 13 3.46 21.23 12.11
C ALA A 13 5.01 21.27 12.06
N ARG A 14 5.64 21.81 13.12
CA ARG A 14 7.10 21.85 13.31
C ARG A 14 7.77 20.49 13.62
N ILE A 15 7.06 19.53 14.21
CA ILE A 15 7.61 18.21 14.57
C ILE A 15 7.59 17.27 13.34
N ASN A 16 6.57 17.38 12.48
CA ASN A 16 6.46 16.55 11.28
C ASN A 16 7.46 16.95 10.18
N PHE A 17 7.90 18.21 10.15
CA PHE A 17 8.77 18.73 9.11
C PHE A 17 10.10 17.97 9.01
N HIS A 18 10.70 17.57 10.14
CA HIS A 18 11.99 16.88 10.16
C HIS A 18 11.91 15.49 9.51
N GLY A 19 10.88 14.70 9.81
CA GLY A 19 10.72 13.38 9.21
C GLY A 19 10.36 13.42 7.73
N ILE A 20 9.60 14.42 7.29
CA ILE A 20 9.31 14.65 5.87
C ILE A 20 10.60 15.05 5.14
N LEU A 21 11.37 15.99 5.69
CA LEU A 21 12.62 16.46 5.09
C LEU A 21 13.63 15.32 4.93
N VAL A 22 13.79 14.46 5.95
CA VAL A 22 14.62 13.25 5.84
C VAL A 22 14.12 12.33 4.72
N SER A 23 12.81 12.08 4.64
CA SER A 23 12.23 11.24 3.60
C SER A 23 12.45 11.81 2.20
N VAL A 24 12.37 13.14 2.06
CA VAL A 24 12.66 13.87 0.82
C VAL A 24 14.14 13.77 0.45
N VAL A 25 15.05 13.97 1.40
CA VAL A 25 16.50 13.85 1.15
C VAL A 25 16.85 12.43 0.69
N VAL A 26 16.32 11.40 1.35
CA VAL A 26 16.52 9.99 0.93
C VAL A 26 15.93 9.74 -0.46
N ALA A 27 14.75 10.30 -0.77
CA ALA A 27 14.15 10.16 -2.08
C ALA A 27 14.94 10.86 -3.19
N VAL A 28 15.44 12.08 -2.94
CA VAL A 28 16.31 12.81 -3.87
C VAL A 28 17.59 12.00 -4.13
N ALA A 29 18.24 11.51 -3.07
CA ALA A 29 19.44 10.68 -3.19
C ALA A 29 19.15 9.40 -3.99
N ALA A 30 18.01 8.75 -3.76
CA ALA A 30 17.59 7.57 -4.50
C ALA A 30 17.33 7.85 -5.99
N ILE A 31 16.74 9.00 -6.33
CA ILE A 31 16.50 9.41 -7.73
C ILE A 31 17.82 9.66 -8.44
N SER A 32 18.73 10.42 -7.82
CA SER A 32 20.07 10.67 -8.39
C SER A 32 20.86 9.38 -8.59
N LEU A 33 20.71 8.40 -7.69
CA LEU A 33 21.36 7.10 -7.83
C LEU A 33 20.71 6.24 -8.93
N ALA A 34 19.39 6.31 -9.06
CA ALA A 34 18.63 5.59 -10.08
C ALA A 34 19.01 6.00 -11.52
N GLU A 35 19.27 7.29 -11.74
CA GLU A 35 19.73 7.81 -13.04
C GLU A 35 21.08 7.20 -13.46
N HIS A 36 21.95 6.88 -12.51
CA HIS A 36 23.27 6.32 -12.80
C HIS A 36 23.27 4.80 -13.04
N TYR A 37 22.37 4.07 -12.38
CA TYR A 37 22.34 2.60 -12.41
C TYR A 37 21.25 2.01 -13.32
N HIS A 38 20.44 2.83 -14.00
CA HIS A 38 19.31 2.40 -14.85
C HIS A 38 18.29 1.46 -14.16
N VAL A 39 18.20 1.49 -12.82
CA VAL A 39 17.22 0.72 -12.02
C VAL A 39 16.12 1.65 -11.50
N SER A 40 14.94 1.11 -11.20
CA SER A 40 13.79 1.90 -10.72
C SER A 40 14.10 2.69 -9.43
N ALA A 41 13.76 3.99 -9.43
CA ALA A 41 13.95 4.87 -8.27
C ALA A 41 13.22 4.39 -7.00
N MET A 42 12.11 3.67 -7.16
CA MET A 42 11.37 3.10 -6.03
C MET A 42 12.18 2.04 -5.27
N LEU A 43 12.94 1.20 -5.98
CA LEU A 43 13.77 0.18 -5.37
C LEU A 43 14.93 0.80 -4.58
N PHE A 44 15.62 1.80 -5.15
CA PHE A 44 16.67 2.53 -4.42
C PHE A 44 16.11 3.28 -3.22
N ALA A 45 14.96 3.93 -3.35
CA ALA A 45 14.30 4.62 -2.24
C ALA A 45 13.98 3.64 -1.10
N LEU A 46 13.46 2.46 -1.43
CA LEU A 46 13.19 1.41 -0.44
C LEU A 46 14.48 0.92 0.23
N LEU A 47 15.52 0.59 -0.55
CA LEU A 47 16.81 0.09 -0.04
C LEU A 47 17.52 1.12 0.84
N LEU A 48 17.65 2.37 0.37
CA LEU A 48 18.23 3.47 1.14
C LEU A 48 17.40 3.78 2.38
N GLY A 49 16.07 3.70 2.27
CA GLY A 49 15.17 3.82 3.42
C GLY A 49 15.46 2.75 4.47
N MET A 50 15.59 1.48 4.08
CA MET A 50 15.94 0.39 5.01
C MET A 50 17.32 0.58 5.66
N ALA A 51 18.32 1.04 4.90
CA ALA A 51 19.63 1.38 5.44
C ALA A 51 19.54 2.50 6.50
N MET A 52 18.64 3.47 6.30
CA MET A 52 18.37 4.58 7.21
C MET A 52 17.29 4.26 8.28
N ASN A 53 16.98 2.98 8.53
CA ASN A 53 15.95 2.58 9.49
C ASN A 53 16.19 3.11 10.91
N PHE A 54 17.45 3.32 11.30
CA PHE A 54 17.85 3.90 12.60
C PHE A 54 17.14 5.24 12.89
N LEU A 55 16.91 6.07 11.87
CA LEU A 55 16.24 7.38 12.02
C LEU A 55 14.76 7.26 12.40
N SER A 56 14.13 6.11 12.15
CA SER A 56 12.74 5.86 12.54
C SER A 56 12.60 5.25 13.94
N THR A 57 13.65 4.61 14.48
CA THR A 57 13.61 3.96 15.79
C THR A 57 13.92 4.87 16.97
N GLU A 58 14.88 5.79 16.82
CA GLU A 58 15.43 6.54 17.96
C GLU A 58 15.18 8.07 17.85
N GLY A 59 14.52 8.54 16.79
CA GLY A 59 14.48 9.97 16.44
C GLY A 59 13.15 10.70 16.62
N ARG A 60 13.24 12.03 16.82
CA ARG A 60 12.13 13.01 16.67
C ARG A 60 11.46 12.99 15.27
N SER A 61 12.05 12.26 14.32
CA SER A 61 11.62 12.14 12.92
C SER A 61 10.58 11.05 12.67
N ALA A 62 10.38 10.12 13.61
CA ALA A 62 9.38 9.04 13.51
C ALA A 62 7.95 9.49 13.13
N PRO A 63 7.35 10.55 13.73
CA PRO A 63 6.01 10.99 13.34
C PRO A 63 5.93 11.49 11.89
N GLY A 64 6.97 12.17 11.40
CA GLY A 64 7.03 12.64 10.01
C GLY A 64 7.21 11.50 9.00
N ILE A 65 8.03 10.50 9.32
CA ILE A 65 8.22 9.30 8.48
C ILE A 65 6.90 8.50 8.39
N ARG A 66 6.16 8.35 9.49
CA ARG A 66 4.84 7.69 9.49
C ARG A 66 3.82 8.44 8.65
N PHE A 67 3.83 9.77 8.72
CA PHE A 67 2.99 10.62 7.88
C PHE A 67 3.33 10.44 6.40
N SER A 68 4.62 10.51 6.02
CA SER A 68 5.08 10.30 4.65
C SER A 68 4.63 8.95 4.08
N ALA A 69 4.82 7.87 4.84
CA ALA A 69 4.53 6.52 4.37
C ALA A 69 3.03 6.22 4.12
N SER A 70 2.12 6.98 4.73
CA SER A 70 0.68 6.68 4.67
C SER A 70 -0.10 7.78 3.97
N THR A 71 0.19 9.04 4.27
CA THR A 71 -0.53 10.19 3.70
C THR A 71 -0.02 10.51 2.31
N LEU A 72 1.30 10.66 2.13
CA LEU A 72 1.85 10.97 0.79
C LEU A 72 1.60 9.82 -0.18
N LEU A 73 1.61 8.57 0.30
CA LEU A 73 1.29 7.40 -0.52
C LEU A 73 -0.16 7.49 -1.06
N ARG A 74 -1.12 7.81 -0.19
CA ARG A 74 -2.54 7.93 -0.59
C ARG A 74 -2.78 9.12 -1.53
N ILE A 75 -2.13 10.25 -1.27
CA ILE A 75 -2.20 11.42 -2.16
C ILE A 75 -1.58 11.08 -3.52
N GLY A 76 -0.40 10.46 -3.55
CA GLY A 76 0.26 10.03 -4.78
C GLY A 76 -0.61 9.07 -5.61
N VAL A 77 -1.18 8.05 -4.98
CA VAL A 77 -2.11 7.11 -5.63
C VAL A 77 -3.36 7.82 -6.14
N ALA A 78 -3.96 8.74 -5.36
CA ALA A 78 -5.12 9.50 -5.82
C ALA A 78 -4.79 10.34 -7.07
N LEU A 79 -3.64 11.01 -7.09
CA LEU A 79 -3.15 11.80 -8.23
C LEU A 79 -2.84 10.94 -9.47
N LEU A 80 -2.53 9.66 -9.28
CA LEU A 80 -2.33 8.72 -10.40
C LEU A 80 -3.62 8.56 -11.24
N GLY A 81 -4.80 8.86 -10.68
CA GLY A 81 -6.07 8.83 -11.41
C GLY A 81 -6.14 9.83 -12.57
N VAL A 82 -5.40 10.93 -12.48
CA VAL A 82 -5.31 11.92 -13.59
C VAL A 82 -4.56 11.36 -14.81
N ARG A 83 -3.82 10.26 -14.67
CA ARG A 83 -3.11 9.61 -15.78
C ARG A 83 -4.05 8.81 -16.68
N ILE A 84 -5.16 8.34 -16.13
CA ILE A 84 -6.05 7.42 -16.81
C ILE A 84 -7.09 8.22 -17.58
N THR A 85 -6.87 8.38 -18.88
CA THR A 85 -7.87 8.93 -19.82
C THR A 85 -8.66 7.77 -20.44
N LEU A 86 -9.98 7.93 -20.61
CA LEU A 86 -10.76 6.95 -21.39
C LEU A 86 -10.27 6.85 -22.85
N GLY A 87 -9.68 7.91 -23.39
CA GLY A 87 -9.10 7.91 -24.74
C GLY A 87 -7.90 6.98 -24.90
N GLN A 88 -7.03 6.87 -23.88
CA GLN A 88 -5.94 5.88 -23.87
C GLN A 88 -6.51 4.47 -23.73
N ILE A 89 -7.53 4.27 -22.90
CA ILE A 89 -8.17 2.96 -22.71
C ILE A 89 -8.80 2.46 -24.03
N THR A 90 -9.48 3.33 -24.79
CA THR A 90 -10.06 2.96 -26.09
C THR A 90 -8.99 2.76 -27.17
N ALA A 91 -7.89 3.52 -27.13
CA ALA A 91 -6.78 3.38 -28.08
C ALA A 91 -5.89 2.16 -27.81
N LEU A 92 -5.78 1.72 -26.54
CA LEU A 92 -5.11 0.47 -26.16
C LEU A 92 -5.91 -0.77 -26.62
N GLY A 93 -7.20 -0.61 -26.93
CA GLY A 93 -8.08 -1.69 -27.38
C GLY A 93 -8.66 -2.54 -26.25
N ALA A 94 -9.64 -3.39 -26.58
CA ALA A 94 -10.26 -4.29 -25.60
C ALA A 94 -9.31 -5.39 -25.11
N MET A 95 -8.27 -5.70 -25.89
CA MET A 95 -7.37 -6.83 -25.65
C MET A 95 -6.50 -6.65 -24.38
N PRO A 96 -5.81 -5.52 -24.15
CA PRO A 96 -5.05 -5.32 -22.91
C PRO A 96 -5.92 -5.22 -21.66
N ILE A 97 -7.12 -4.63 -21.80
CA ILE A 97 -8.08 -4.52 -20.68
C ILE A 97 -8.54 -5.91 -20.25
N ALA A 98 -8.95 -6.75 -21.21
CA ALA A 98 -9.33 -8.13 -20.93
C ALA A 98 -8.16 -8.91 -20.31
N MET A 99 -6.94 -8.72 -20.82
CA MET A 99 -5.74 -9.36 -20.30
C MET A 99 -5.44 -8.97 -18.84
N VAL A 100 -5.62 -7.70 -18.47
CA VAL A 100 -5.46 -7.22 -17.08
C VAL A 100 -6.57 -7.76 -16.17
N VAL A 101 -7.82 -7.73 -16.62
CA VAL A 101 -8.95 -8.24 -15.81
C VAL A 101 -8.79 -9.74 -15.56
N VAL A 102 -8.44 -10.51 -16.59
CA VAL A 102 -8.22 -11.95 -16.50
C VAL A 102 -7.00 -12.28 -15.64
N SER A 103 -5.88 -11.55 -15.81
CA SER A 103 -4.68 -11.78 -15.00
C SER A 103 -4.93 -11.51 -13.52
N VAL A 104 -5.55 -10.37 -13.18
CA VAL A 104 -5.90 -10.02 -11.80
C VAL A 104 -6.88 -11.03 -11.21
N ALA A 105 -7.92 -11.43 -11.95
CA ALA A 105 -8.89 -12.43 -11.49
C ALA A 105 -8.23 -13.79 -11.23
N LEU A 106 -7.34 -14.24 -12.12
CA LEU A 106 -6.60 -15.48 -11.97
C LEU A 106 -5.59 -15.41 -10.82
N THR A 107 -4.88 -14.29 -10.64
CA THR A 107 -3.96 -14.10 -9.50
C THR A 107 -4.71 -14.10 -8.17
N ILE A 108 -5.87 -13.45 -8.08
CA ILE A 108 -6.72 -13.50 -6.88
C ILE A 108 -7.23 -14.93 -6.64
N GLY A 109 -7.69 -15.61 -7.69
CA GLY A 109 -8.15 -17.01 -7.60
C GLY A 109 -7.04 -17.95 -7.13
N PHE A 110 -5.83 -17.81 -7.68
CA PHE A 110 -4.65 -18.56 -7.27
C PHE A 110 -4.26 -18.26 -5.83
N GLY A 111 -4.26 -16.99 -5.43
CA GLY A 111 -4.00 -16.56 -4.06
C GLY A 111 -4.99 -17.15 -3.05
N ILE A 112 -6.28 -17.19 -3.38
CA ILE A 112 -7.32 -17.86 -2.58
C ILE A 112 -7.06 -19.37 -2.45
N LEU A 113 -6.74 -20.03 -3.55
CA LEU A 113 -6.47 -21.46 -3.58
C LEU A 113 -5.26 -21.81 -2.71
N LEU A 114 -4.17 -21.08 -2.88
CA LEU A 114 -2.93 -21.30 -2.13
C LEU A 114 -3.07 -20.95 -0.65
N ALA A 115 -3.78 -19.87 -0.33
CA ALA A 115 -4.10 -19.51 1.05
C ALA A 115 -4.88 -20.64 1.72
N ARG A 116 -5.86 -21.23 1.04
CA ARG A 116 -6.64 -22.36 1.57
C ARG A 116 -5.76 -23.59 1.78
N MET A 117 -4.85 -23.90 0.85
CA MET A 117 -3.90 -25.03 0.98
C MET A 117 -2.95 -24.86 2.16
N LEU A 118 -2.51 -23.63 2.46
CA LEU A 118 -1.61 -23.35 3.58
C LEU A 118 -2.32 -23.25 4.95
N GLY A 119 -3.64 -23.43 4.97
CA GLY A 119 -4.48 -23.36 6.17
C GLY A 119 -4.93 -21.94 6.54
N TYR A 120 -4.79 -20.97 5.63
CA TYR A 120 -5.26 -19.60 5.81
C TYR A 120 -6.71 -19.40 5.32
N ARG A 121 -7.34 -18.33 5.79
CA ARG A 121 -8.71 -17.95 5.40
C ARG A 121 -8.73 -17.39 3.98
N THR A 122 -9.81 -17.62 3.23
CA THR A 122 -10.03 -17.05 1.88
C THR A 122 -9.83 -15.53 1.80
N ARG A 123 -10.17 -14.80 2.87
CA ARG A 123 -9.95 -13.34 2.96
C ARG A 123 -8.47 -12.95 2.86
N PHE A 124 -7.58 -13.79 3.38
CA PHE A 124 -6.14 -13.64 3.25
C PHE A 124 -5.72 -13.80 1.79
N GLY A 125 -6.21 -14.84 1.10
CA GLY A 125 -5.89 -15.03 -0.32
C GLY A 125 -6.41 -13.91 -1.24
N VAL A 126 -7.60 -13.35 -0.95
CA VAL A 126 -8.11 -12.18 -1.69
C VAL A 126 -7.20 -10.97 -1.50
N LEU A 127 -6.67 -10.78 -0.29
CA LEU A 127 -5.92 -9.59 0.05
C LEU A 127 -4.44 -9.70 -0.40
N THR A 128 -3.81 -10.88 -0.34
CA THR A 128 -2.48 -11.10 -0.94
C THR A 128 -2.56 -11.05 -2.47
N GLY A 129 -3.48 -11.82 -3.06
CA GLY A 129 -3.61 -11.92 -4.51
C GLY A 129 -4.01 -10.58 -5.13
N GLY A 130 -4.89 -9.82 -4.48
CA GLY A 130 -5.25 -8.47 -4.92
C GLY A 130 -4.12 -7.45 -4.73
N ALA A 131 -3.30 -7.59 -3.69
CA ALA A 131 -2.11 -6.77 -3.53
C ALA A 131 -1.07 -7.07 -4.60
N VAL A 132 -0.68 -8.33 -4.79
CA VAL A 132 0.30 -8.74 -5.80
C VAL A 132 -0.18 -8.43 -7.23
N GLY A 133 -1.48 -8.63 -7.50
CA GLY A 133 -2.05 -8.45 -8.84
C GLY A 133 -2.22 -7.01 -9.32
N ILE A 134 -2.35 -6.03 -8.42
CA ILE A 134 -2.77 -4.67 -8.80
C ILE A 134 -1.63 -3.65 -8.62
N CYS A 135 -1.24 -3.38 -7.38
CA CYS A 135 -0.29 -2.30 -7.07
C CYS A 135 0.35 -2.42 -5.67
N GLY A 136 0.26 -3.61 -5.06
CA GLY A 136 0.82 -3.91 -3.75
C GLY A 136 0.07 -3.23 -2.61
N ALA A 137 0.75 -2.30 -1.94
CA ALA A 137 0.31 -1.70 -0.68
C ALA A 137 -0.99 -0.89 -0.78
N SER A 138 -1.24 -0.22 -1.92
CA SER A 138 -2.47 0.57 -2.08
C SER A 138 -3.70 -0.29 -2.32
N ALA A 139 -3.56 -1.39 -3.07
CA ALA A 139 -4.60 -2.41 -3.20
C ALA A 139 -4.90 -3.12 -1.89
N ALA A 140 -3.87 -3.49 -1.12
CA ALA A 140 -4.06 -4.10 0.20
C ALA A 140 -4.90 -3.21 1.14
N MET A 141 -4.62 -1.91 1.20
CA MET A 141 -5.40 -0.97 2.01
C MET A 141 -6.84 -0.80 1.52
N ALA A 142 -7.05 -0.74 0.20
CA ALA A 142 -8.40 -0.62 -0.37
C ALA A 142 -9.24 -1.87 -0.08
N ILE A 143 -8.67 -3.07 -0.29
CA ILE A 143 -9.32 -4.35 -0.03
C ILE A 143 -9.61 -4.51 1.47
N ALA A 144 -8.68 -4.12 2.35
CA ALA A 144 -8.89 -4.15 3.79
C ALA A 144 -10.05 -3.28 4.28
N ALA A 145 -10.26 -2.13 3.65
CA ALA A 145 -11.30 -1.19 4.03
C ALA A 145 -12.72 -1.70 3.69
N VAL A 146 -12.85 -2.61 2.73
CA VAL A 146 -14.15 -3.13 2.27
C VAL A 146 -14.48 -4.52 2.83
N ILE A 147 -13.54 -5.22 3.48
CA ILE A 147 -13.79 -6.53 4.09
C ILE A 147 -14.46 -6.35 5.47
N PRO A 148 -15.65 -6.92 5.73
CA PRO A 148 -16.36 -6.75 7.01
C PRO A 148 -15.63 -7.40 8.19
N ALA A 149 -15.40 -6.64 9.27
CA ALA A 149 -14.99 -7.17 10.56
C ALA A 149 -16.15 -7.95 11.19
N GLN A 150 -15.91 -9.20 11.62
CA GLN A 150 -16.92 -10.03 12.31
C GLN A 150 -16.49 -10.27 13.78
N PRO A 151 -17.42 -10.31 14.75
CA PRO A 151 -17.12 -10.16 16.18
C PRO A 151 -16.57 -11.40 16.92
N GLU A 152 -16.54 -12.56 16.28
CA GLU A 152 -16.21 -13.81 16.97
C GLU A 152 -15.01 -14.47 16.30
N ASP A 153 -13.83 -14.24 16.89
CA ASP A 153 -12.70 -15.17 16.98
C ASP A 153 -11.44 -14.36 17.34
N SER A 154 -11.11 -14.37 18.63
CA SER A 154 -9.98 -13.74 19.33
C SER A 154 -8.57 -14.14 18.85
N VAL A 155 -8.47 -14.77 17.67
CA VAL A 155 -7.21 -15.15 17.00
C VAL A 155 -7.19 -14.69 15.52
N LYS A 156 -8.30 -14.17 14.96
CA LYS A 156 -8.50 -13.99 13.50
C LYS A 156 -8.50 -12.55 12.98
N GLU A 157 -8.44 -11.57 13.87
CA GLU A 157 -8.03 -10.22 13.50
C GLU A 157 -6.58 -10.23 12.98
N ARG A 158 -5.73 -11.10 13.56
CA ARG A 158 -4.37 -11.38 13.09
C ARG A 158 -4.30 -11.74 11.61
N ALA A 159 -5.24 -12.46 10.99
CA ALA A 159 -5.07 -12.97 9.62
C ALA A 159 -5.34 -11.91 8.53
N THR A 160 -6.47 -11.20 8.57
CA THR A 160 -6.75 -10.06 7.66
C THR A 160 -5.83 -8.89 7.93
N ILE A 161 -5.44 -8.72 9.19
CA ILE A 161 -4.33 -7.87 9.55
C ILE A 161 -3.07 -8.44 8.88
N PHE A 162 -2.59 -9.67 9.09
CA PHE A 162 -1.41 -10.38 8.49
C PHE A 162 -1.36 -10.40 6.96
N THR A 163 -2.38 -9.97 6.24
CA THR A 163 -2.32 -9.81 4.80
C THR A 163 -2.06 -8.37 4.39
N VAL A 164 -2.75 -7.42 5.03
CA VAL A 164 -2.42 -5.98 4.97
C VAL A 164 -1.03 -5.76 5.60
N ILE A 165 -0.77 -6.55 6.63
CA ILE A 165 0.46 -6.72 7.38
C ILE A 165 1.42 -7.50 6.50
N GLY A 166 1.22 -8.74 6.04
CA GLY A 166 2.17 -9.43 5.15
C GLY A 166 2.65 -8.63 3.92
N VAL A 167 1.77 -7.88 3.26
CA VAL A 167 2.11 -6.92 2.18
C VAL A 167 2.84 -5.66 2.68
N SER A 168 2.54 -5.16 3.87
CA SER A 168 3.14 -3.93 4.45
C SER A 168 4.00 -4.13 5.73
N THR A 169 4.30 -5.36 6.15
CA THR A 169 4.96 -5.80 7.41
C THR A 169 5.95 -6.93 7.21
N LEU A 170 6.16 -7.37 5.97
CA LEU A 170 7.52 -7.18 5.48
C LEU A 170 7.91 -5.70 5.73
N SER A 171 7.23 -4.72 5.14
CA SER A 171 7.83 -3.39 5.00
C SER A 171 7.58 -2.27 6.06
N THR A 172 6.98 -2.46 7.23
CA THR A 172 6.86 -1.33 8.20
C THR A 172 6.57 -1.74 9.64
N ALA A 173 6.19 -2.99 9.93
CA ALA A 173 5.69 -3.22 11.28
C ALA A 173 5.70 -4.64 11.91
N ALA A 174 6.49 -4.96 12.92
CA ALA A 174 7.31 -4.08 13.78
C ALA A 174 6.83 -2.64 13.99
N MET A 175 5.52 -2.41 13.98
CA MET A 175 4.94 -1.21 14.57
C MET A 175 4.88 -1.59 16.03
N VAL A 176 6.11 -1.84 16.50
CA VAL A 176 6.67 -1.99 17.81
C VAL A 176 5.63 -2.54 18.74
N LEU A 177 5.75 -3.84 19.07
CA LEU A 177 5.61 -4.50 20.39
C LEU A 177 5.07 -3.68 21.60
N TYR A 178 4.22 -2.70 21.38
CA TYR A 178 4.00 -1.51 22.20
C TYR A 178 2.52 -1.20 22.20
N PRO A 179 1.70 -2.17 22.60
CA PRO A 179 1.38 -2.02 24.00
C PRO A 179 1.18 -3.37 24.66
N THR A 180 2.14 -4.30 24.53
CA THR A 180 2.00 -5.58 25.22
C THR A 180 2.31 -5.52 26.72
N LEU A 181 2.79 -4.42 27.33
CA LEU A 181 3.10 -4.44 28.77
C LEU A 181 2.76 -3.22 29.65
N SER A 182 2.19 -2.13 29.12
CA SER A 182 1.75 -1.00 29.95
C SER A 182 0.44 -0.44 29.40
N TYR A 183 -0.68 -0.37 30.13
CA TYR A 183 -0.86 -0.56 31.55
C TYR A 183 -2.36 -0.72 31.86
N ARG A 184 -2.64 -1.77 32.63
CA ARG A 184 -3.87 -2.18 33.33
C ARG A 184 -4.82 -1.04 33.77
N LYS A 185 -6.14 -1.30 33.64
CA LYS A 185 -7.35 -0.46 33.92
C LYS A 185 -7.71 0.42 32.69
N HIS A 186 -8.77 0.17 31.93
CA HIS A 186 -10.16 0.29 32.37
C HIS A 186 -11.14 -0.51 31.46
N HIS A 187 -11.95 -1.33 32.15
CA HIS A 187 -13.38 -1.68 31.99
C HIS A 187 -14.03 -2.02 30.63
N VAL A 188 -14.39 -3.31 30.52
CA VAL A 188 -15.77 -3.85 30.55
C VAL A 188 -16.92 -2.85 30.34
N GLY A 189 -17.78 -3.13 29.35
CA GLY A 189 -19.24 -2.96 29.45
C GLY A 189 -19.88 -2.00 28.45
N GLY A 190 -20.75 -2.53 27.57
CA GLY A 190 -21.72 -1.72 26.83
C GLY A 190 -22.35 -2.43 25.61
N PRO A 191 -23.62 -2.86 25.68
CA PRO A 191 -24.34 -3.48 24.57
C PRO A 191 -24.93 -2.42 23.61
N GLY A 192 -24.95 -2.73 22.31
CA GLY A 192 -25.81 -2.04 21.34
C GLY A 192 -25.12 -1.16 20.29
N GLY A 193 -25.40 -1.45 19.02
CA GLY A 193 -25.53 -0.46 17.94
C GLY A 193 -24.30 0.34 17.52
N GLY A 194 -23.32 -0.31 16.89
CA GLY A 194 -22.21 0.38 16.23
C GLY A 194 -22.61 1.00 14.87
N PRO A 195 -22.31 2.28 14.58
CA PRO A 195 -22.54 2.90 13.26
C PRO A 195 -21.77 2.18 12.15
N LYS A 196 -22.42 2.01 10.99
CA LYS A 196 -21.87 1.38 9.78
C LYS A 196 -20.44 1.86 9.50
N PRO A 197 -19.48 0.97 9.19
CA PRO A 197 -18.11 1.37 8.88
C PRO A 197 -18.12 2.37 7.70
N PRO A 198 -17.27 3.41 7.75
CA PRO A 198 -17.26 4.46 6.74
C PRO A 198 -17.05 3.87 5.34
N LEU A 199 -18.04 4.06 4.48
CA LEU A 199 -18.04 3.65 3.08
C LEU A 199 -16.90 4.34 2.33
N LEU A 200 -16.00 3.52 1.76
CA LEU A 200 -14.92 3.85 0.82
C LEU A 200 -13.84 4.85 1.33
N PRO A 201 -12.54 4.46 1.33
CA PRO A 201 -11.46 5.40 1.64
C PRO A 201 -11.53 6.64 0.74
N TRP A 202 -11.38 7.82 1.33
CA TRP A 202 -11.51 9.09 0.61
C TRP A 202 -10.55 9.20 -0.60
N PHE A 203 -9.38 8.54 -0.56
CA PHE A 203 -8.41 8.55 -1.67
C PHE A 203 -8.91 7.76 -2.89
N VAL A 204 -9.72 6.71 -2.69
CA VAL A 204 -10.36 5.94 -3.78
C VAL A 204 -11.43 6.80 -4.45
N VAL A 205 -12.21 7.52 -3.64
CA VAL A 205 -13.20 8.49 -4.14
C VAL A 205 -12.49 9.61 -4.90
N ALA A 206 -11.41 10.17 -4.36
CA ALA A 206 -10.60 11.19 -5.02
C ALA A 206 -9.99 10.69 -6.35
N PHE A 207 -9.45 9.46 -6.38
CA PHE A 207 -8.96 8.82 -7.59
C PHE A 207 -10.07 8.72 -8.65
N ALA A 208 -11.24 8.19 -8.29
CA ALA A 208 -12.36 8.01 -9.21
C ALA A 208 -12.89 9.36 -9.74
N LEU A 209 -12.99 10.38 -8.89
CA LEU A 209 -13.36 11.73 -9.30
C LEU A 209 -12.34 12.34 -10.25
N LEU A 210 -11.04 12.19 -9.97
CA LEU A 210 -9.97 12.70 -10.83
C LEU A 210 -9.95 12.02 -12.19
N VAL A 211 -10.21 10.71 -12.27
CA VAL A 211 -10.40 9.98 -13.53
C VAL A 211 -11.59 10.56 -14.31
N ALA A 212 -12.73 10.77 -13.64
CA ALA A 212 -13.93 11.32 -14.29
C ALA A 212 -13.69 12.74 -14.84
N VAL A 213 -13.04 13.61 -14.06
CA VAL A 213 -12.70 14.99 -14.49
C VAL A 213 -11.68 14.97 -15.63
N ASN A 214 -10.65 14.10 -15.55
CA ASN A 214 -9.66 13.96 -16.60
C ASN A 214 -10.29 13.46 -17.91
N SER A 215 -11.20 12.48 -17.80
CA SER A 215 -11.91 11.94 -18.95
C SER A 215 -12.88 12.92 -19.60
N ALA A 216 -13.36 13.93 -18.87
CA ALA A 216 -14.18 15.01 -19.42
C ALA A 216 -13.37 16.00 -20.29
N GLY A 217 -12.06 15.79 -20.45
CA GLY A 217 -11.18 16.64 -21.24
C GLY A 217 -10.87 17.99 -20.59
N LEU A 218 -11.28 18.19 -19.34
CA LEU A 218 -11.11 19.47 -18.63
C LEU A 218 -9.67 19.78 -18.21
N ILE A 219 -8.76 18.80 -18.25
CA ILE A 219 -7.39 18.95 -17.73
C ILE A 219 -6.39 19.07 -18.88
N PRO A 220 -5.74 20.24 -19.08
CA PRO A 220 -4.73 20.41 -20.11
C PRO A 220 -3.50 19.51 -19.88
N ALA A 221 -2.86 19.07 -20.96
CA ALA A 221 -1.74 18.12 -20.91
C ALA A 221 -0.58 18.57 -19.99
N VAL A 222 -0.34 19.89 -19.90
CA VAL A 222 0.66 20.48 -19.01
C VAL A 222 0.36 20.20 -17.54
N VAL A 223 -0.91 20.30 -17.12
CA VAL A 223 -1.33 20.00 -15.74
C VAL A 223 -1.24 18.51 -15.48
N GLN A 224 -1.54 17.67 -16.47
CA GLN A 224 -1.39 16.22 -16.35
C GLN A 224 0.09 15.85 -16.13
N GLN A 225 1.01 16.40 -16.93
CA GLN A 225 2.45 16.16 -16.79
C GLN A 225 2.95 16.60 -15.40
N ALA A 226 2.57 17.79 -14.94
CA ALA A 226 2.95 18.28 -13.62
C ALA A 226 2.43 17.36 -12.49
N LEU A 227 1.17 16.92 -12.56
CA LEU A 227 0.59 16.01 -11.56
C LEU A 227 1.23 14.62 -11.57
N GLN A 228 1.63 14.12 -12.74
CA GLN A 228 2.32 12.83 -12.83
C GLN A 228 3.72 12.87 -12.24
N THR A 229 4.46 13.95 -12.52
CA THR A 229 5.75 14.19 -11.88
C THR A 229 5.56 14.27 -10.37
N LEU A 230 4.63 15.10 -9.90
CA LEU A 230 4.32 15.24 -8.47
C LEU A 230 3.94 13.89 -7.82
N SER A 231 3.06 13.11 -8.46
CA SER A 231 2.67 11.78 -7.96
C SER A 231 3.88 10.86 -7.84
N THR A 232 4.74 10.82 -8.85
CA THR A 232 5.97 10.00 -8.84
C THR A 232 6.88 10.39 -7.68
N TRP A 233 7.13 11.69 -7.50
CA TRP A 233 7.92 12.19 -6.37
C TRP A 233 7.30 11.80 -5.02
N LEU A 234 5.99 11.98 -4.87
CA LEU A 234 5.27 11.61 -3.65
C LEU A 234 5.36 10.11 -3.36
N LEU A 235 5.24 9.25 -4.38
CA LEU A 235 5.36 7.80 -4.24
C LEU A 235 6.78 7.39 -3.86
N VAL A 236 7.82 7.99 -4.45
CA VAL A 236 9.23 7.72 -4.12
C VAL A 236 9.55 8.13 -2.67
N ILE A 237 9.10 9.33 -2.25
CA ILE A 237 9.23 9.79 -0.85
C ILE A 237 8.50 8.84 0.10
N SER A 238 7.32 8.36 -0.30
CA SER A 238 6.56 7.39 0.48
C SER A 238 7.30 6.06 0.61
N MET A 239 7.87 5.55 -0.48
CA MET A 239 8.63 4.30 -0.48
C MET A 239 9.91 4.39 0.36
N ALA A 240 10.61 5.53 0.33
CA ALA A 240 11.72 5.79 1.25
C ALA A 240 11.27 5.75 2.71
N ALA A 241 10.14 6.41 3.02
CA ALA A 241 9.59 6.41 4.36
C ALA A 241 9.09 5.04 4.84
N ILE A 242 8.55 4.22 3.93
CA ILE A 242 8.17 2.83 4.20
C ILE A 242 9.44 2.00 4.50
N GLY A 243 10.50 2.16 3.68
CA GLY A 243 11.80 1.52 3.92
C GLY A 243 12.39 1.87 5.29
N MET A 244 12.36 3.16 5.68
CA MET A 244 12.85 3.61 6.99
C MET A 244 12.09 3.02 8.19
N LYS A 245 10.86 2.53 8.00
CA LYS A 245 10.10 1.84 9.05
C LYS A 245 10.25 0.32 9.00
N SER A 246 10.97 -0.21 8.01
CA SER A 246 11.16 -1.64 7.84
C SER A 246 12.28 -2.13 8.76
N HIS A 247 11.93 -2.98 9.73
CA HIS A 247 12.90 -3.64 10.58
C HIS A 247 13.19 -5.03 10.02
N LEU A 248 14.43 -5.30 9.59
CA LEU A 248 14.80 -6.59 8.96
C LEU A 248 14.49 -7.82 9.85
N LYS A 249 14.44 -7.63 11.17
CA LYS A 249 14.12 -8.71 12.13
C LYS A 249 12.67 -9.20 12.01
N ASP A 250 11.76 -8.37 11.51
CA ASP A 250 10.35 -8.73 11.38
C ASP A 250 10.10 -9.58 10.15
N PHE A 251 10.86 -9.35 9.08
CA PHE A 251 10.90 -10.22 7.90
C PHE A 251 11.27 -11.66 8.29
N ALA A 252 12.23 -11.82 9.20
CA ALA A 252 12.68 -13.13 9.67
C ALA A 252 11.65 -13.86 10.55
N THR A 253 10.68 -13.14 11.14
CA THR A 253 9.67 -13.69 12.06
C THR A 253 8.29 -13.92 11.42
N VAL A 254 8.06 -13.42 10.19
CA VAL A 254 6.81 -13.63 9.40
C VAL A 254 6.57 -15.12 9.06
N GLY A 255 7.61 -15.95 9.15
CA GLY A 255 7.53 -17.39 8.87
C GLY A 255 7.58 -17.70 7.37
N PHE A 256 7.87 -18.96 7.04
CA PHE A 256 8.06 -19.38 5.65
C PHE A 256 6.76 -19.38 4.83
N LYS A 257 5.60 -19.63 5.47
CA LYS A 257 4.32 -19.79 4.76
C LYS A 257 3.87 -18.53 3.99
N PRO A 258 3.89 -17.31 4.55
CA PRO A 258 3.52 -16.10 3.80
C PRO A 258 4.52 -15.74 2.70
N ILE A 259 5.81 -16.02 2.89
CA ILE A 259 6.86 -15.76 1.90
C ILE A 259 6.62 -16.65 0.66
N VAL A 260 6.42 -17.95 0.86
CA VAL A 260 6.10 -18.87 -0.25
C VAL A 260 4.86 -18.43 -0.99
N LEU A 261 3.83 -18.00 -0.26
CA LEU A 261 2.59 -17.54 -0.88
C LEU A 261 2.81 -16.28 -1.75
N MET A 262 3.54 -15.27 -1.27
CA MET A 262 3.84 -14.09 -2.09
C MET A 262 4.73 -14.38 -3.29
N VAL A 263 5.79 -15.18 -3.10
CA VAL A 263 6.71 -15.54 -4.19
C VAL A 263 5.98 -16.36 -5.25
N SER A 264 5.12 -17.29 -4.85
CA SER A 264 4.33 -18.10 -5.78
C SER A 264 3.26 -17.30 -6.52
N GLU A 265 2.55 -16.38 -5.86
CA GLU A 265 1.62 -15.46 -6.55
C GLU A 265 2.34 -14.59 -7.58
N THR A 266 3.53 -14.06 -7.23
CA THR A 266 4.34 -13.23 -8.13
C THR A 266 4.85 -14.04 -9.32
N ALA A 267 5.36 -15.26 -9.07
CA ALA A 267 5.81 -16.16 -10.12
C ALA A 267 4.63 -16.56 -11.03
N PHE A 268 3.47 -16.87 -10.46
CA PHE A 268 2.27 -17.20 -11.20
C PHE A 268 1.82 -16.05 -12.10
N LEU A 269 1.75 -14.83 -11.58
CA LEU A 269 1.43 -13.63 -12.37
C LEU A 269 2.43 -13.42 -13.50
N ALA A 270 3.74 -13.56 -13.22
CA ALA A 270 4.78 -13.40 -14.23
C ALA A 270 4.68 -14.43 -15.36
N ILE A 271 4.45 -15.71 -15.02
CA ILE A 271 4.25 -16.80 -15.99
C ILE A 271 2.99 -16.54 -16.82
N LEU A 272 1.90 -16.14 -16.17
CA LEU A 272 0.63 -15.85 -16.83
C LEU A 272 0.76 -14.70 -17.82
N VAL A 273 1.39 -13.60 -17.43
CA VAL A 273 1.64 -12.44 -18.32
C VAL A 273 2.56 -12.85 -19.47
N ALA A 274 3.63 -13.61 -19.21
CA ALA A 274 4.52 -14.11 -20.26
C ALA A 274 3.78 -15.03 -21.25
N ALA A 275 2.91 -15.91 -20.77
CA ALA A 275 2.10 -16.78 -21.60
C ALA A 275 1.15 -15.97 -22.50
N PHE A 276 0.42 -15.00 -21.95
CA PHE A 276 -0.44 -14.11 -22.74
C PHE A 276 0.35 -13.32 -23.79
N LEU A 277 1.53 -12.81 -23.45
CA LEU A 277 2.39 -12.11 -24.43
C LEU A 277 2.90 -13.02 -25.54
N PHE A 278 3.13 -14.31 -25.24
CA PHE A 278 3.53 -15.30 -26.25
C PHE A 278 2.35 -15.70 -27.15
N LEU A 279 1.15 -15.83 -26.60
CA LEU A 279 -0.10 -16.11 -27.33
C LEU A 279 -0.59 -14.92 -28.17
N ALA A 280 -0.26 -13.70 -27.77
CA ALA A 280 -0.61 -12.48 -28.49
C ALA A 280 0.41 -12.08 -29.57
N ARG A 281 1.53 -12.82 -29.67
CA ARG A 281 2.57 -12.66 -30.69
C ARG A 281 2.27 -13.52 -31.90
#